data_AF-A0A0D0DVQ4-F1
#
_entry.id   AF-A0A0D0DVQ4-F1
#
_cell.length_a   1.000
_cell.length_b   1.000
_cell.length_c   1.000
_cell.angle_alpha   90.00
_cell.angle_beta   90.00
_cell.angle_gamma   90.00
#
_symmetry.space_group_name_H-M   'P 1'
#
loop_
_entity.id
_entity.type
_entity.pdbx_description
1 polymer ?
#
loop_
_entity_poly.entity_id
_entity_poly.type
_entity_poly.pdbx_seq_one_letter_code
_entity_poly.pdbx_strand_id
1 'polypeptide(L)'
;MIPPPLQLAPQNEMLSPSETMNHTVSLEKFCSVYKISALDQEKLTCLGYMPGNRVVESLSNADWQHVSFSVVSWRTFLIHHHKLCKAIVRGSKSWE
;
A
#
# COMPACT_ATOMS: atom_id res chain seq x y z
N MET A 1 57.89 11.30 -19.80
CA MET A 1 57.10 12.04 -18.79
C MET A 1 55.83 11.25 -18.55
N ILE A 2 55.62 10.75 -17.34
CA ILE A 2 54.46 9.93 -16.93
C ILE A 2 53.63 10.81 -15.98
N PRO A 3 52.32 11.06 -16.23
CA PRO A 3 51.49 11.81 -15.29
C PRO A 3 51.07 10.95 -14.08
N PRO A 4 50.80 11.56 -12.91
CA PRO A 4 50.52 10.85 -11.67
C PRO A 4 49.08 10.29 -11.64
N PRO A 5 48.79 9.26 -10.82
CA PRO A 5 47.46 8.69 -10.69
C PRO A 5 46.55 9.63 -9.89
N LEU A 6 45.38 9.96 -10.45
CA LEU A 6 44.33 10.68 -9.73
C LEU A 6 43.67 9.74 -8.73
N GLN A 7 43.97 9.97 -7.46
CA GLN A 7 43.31 9.34 -6.32
C GLN A 7 41.89 9.93 -6.21
N LEU A 8 40.91 9.29 -6.87
CA LEU A 8 39.49 9.62 -6.69
C LEU A 8 38.97 8.94 -5.43
N ALA A 9 38.51 9.80 -4.51
CA ALA A 9 37.95 9.51 -3.20
C ALA A 9 36.83 8.45 -3.22
N PRO A 10 36.48 7.87 -2.05
CA PRO A 10 35.51 6.79 -1.94
C PRO A 10 34.22 7.21 -2.63
N GLN A 11 33.77 6.39 -3.56
CA GLN A 11 32.45 6.49 -4.15
C GLN A 11 31.48 6.34 -2.98
N ASN A 12 30.99 7.48 -2.48
CA ASN A 12 29.81 7.52 -1.65
C ASN A 12 28.72 6.94 -2.55
N GLU A 13 28.49 5.63 -2.43
CA GLU A 13 27.43 4.91 -3.11
C GLU A 13 26.14 5.65 -2.80
N MET A 14 25.78 6.51 -3.75
CA MET A 14 24.55 7.26 -3.75
C MET A 14 23.49 6.20 -3.93
N LEU A 15 23.02 5.64 -2.81
CA LEU A 15 21.93 4.69 -2.75
C LEU A 15 20.80 5.32 -3.56
N SER A 16 20.60 4.77 -4.76
CA SER A 16 19.60 5.26 -5.69
C SER A 16 18.23 5.15 -5.02
N PRO A 17 17.35 6.16 -5.07
CA PRO A 17 15.99 6.04 -4.52
C PRO A 17 15.08 5.13 -5.37
N SER A 18 15.64 4.35 -6.28
CA SER A 18 14.94 3.49 -7.23
C SER A 18 14.67 2.09 -6.68
N GLU A 19 14.24 2.01 -5.42
CA GLU A 19 13.40 0.91 -4.98
C GLU A 19 12.21 1.50 -4.22
N THR A 20 11.47 2.38 -4.90
CA THR A 20 10.03 2.43 -4.64
C THR A 20 9.52 1.05 -5.02
N MET A 21 9.50 0.15 -4.03
CA MET A 21 8.85 -1.15 -4.15
C MET A 21 7.42 -0.88 -4.61
N ASN A 22 7.21 -1.02 -5.92
CA ASN A 22 5.91 -1.12 -6.56
C ASN A 22 5.32 -2.49 -6.17
N HIS A 23 5.19 -2.73 -4.86
CA HIS A 23 4.35 -3.79 -4.35
C HIS A 23 2.92 -3.29 -4.43
N THR A 24 2.41 -3.17 -5.65
CA THR A 24 0.99 -2.96 -5.91
C THR A 24 0.27 -4.22 -5.45
N VAL A 25 -0.16 -4.23 -4.19
CA VAL A 25 -0.97 -5.30 -3.64
C VAL A 25 -2.29 -5.29 -4.37
N SER A 26 -2.64 -6.41 -5.04
CA SER A 26 -3.95 -6.51 -5.70
C SER A 26 -5.07 -6.54 -4.66
N LEU A 27 -6.25 -6.05 -5.03
CA LEU A 27 -7.43 -6.10 -4.17
C LEU A 27 -7.74 -7.53 -3.73
N GLU A 28 -7.66 -8.49 -4.66
CA GLU A 28 -7.87 -9.91 -4.37
C GLU A 28 -6.87 -10.45 -3.32
N LYS A 29 -5.58 -10.14 -3.46
CA LYS A 29 -4.56 -10.56 -2.49
C LYS A 29 -4.83 -9.93 -1.12
N PHE A 30 -5.16 -8.63 -1.08
CA PHE A 30 -5.52 -7.93 0.15
C PHE A 30 -6.73 -8.59 0.84
N CYS A 31 -7.79 -8.86 0.08
CA CYS A 31 -8.99 -9.52 0.59
C CYS A 31 -8.70 -10.93 1.11
N SER A 32 -7.87 -11.70 0.39
CA SER A 32 -7.47 -13.05 0.79
C SER A 32 -6.66 -13.09 2.09
N VAL A 33 -5.70 -12.17 2.25
CA VAL A 33 -4.86 -12.02 3.45
C VAL A 33 -5.71 -11.67 4.67
N TYR A 34 -6.57 -10.65 4.53
CA TYR A 34 -7.37 -10.14 5.65
C TYR A 34 -8.73 -10.81 5.82
N LYS A 35 -8.99 -11.88 5.05
CA LYS A 35 -10.25 -12.64 5.08
C LYS A 35 -11.49 -11.75 4.90
N ILE A 36 -11.38 -10.77 4.00
CA ILE A 36 -12.50 -9.93 3.59
C ILE A 36 -13.47 -10.79 2.78
N SER A 37 -14.76 -10.68 3.07
CA SER A 37 -15.79 -11.44 2.38
C SER A 37 -15.84 -11.08 0.89
N ALA A 38 -16.27 -12.02 0.04
CA ALA A 38 -16.45 -11.77 -1.39
C ALA A 38 -17.41 -10.58 -1.64
N LEU A 39 -18.49 -10.51 -0.85
CA LEU A 39 -19.45 -9.41 -0.91
C LEU A 39 -18.80 -8.04 -0.62
N ASP A 40 -17.96 -7.96 0.41
CA ASP A 40 -17.26 -6.71 0.71
C ASP A 40 -16.15 -6.40 -0.31
N GLN A 41 -15.53 -7.43 -0.91
CA GLN A 41 -14.60 -7.25 -2.03
C GLN A 41 -15.30 -6.65 -3.26
N GLU A 42 -16.51 -7.08 -3.60
CA GLU A 42 -17.30 -6.49 -4.67
C GLU A 42 -17.60 -5.01 -4.39
N LYS A 43 -17.98 -4.67 -3.15
CA LYS A 43 -18.19 -3.27 -2.74
C LYS A 43 -16.94 -2.42 -2.85
N LEU A 44 -15.78 -2.95 -2.43
CA LEU A 44 -14.50 -2.27 -2.60
C LEU A 44 -14.16 -2.05 -4.08
N THR A 45 -14.50 -3.00 -4.94
CA THR A 45 -14.35 -2.87 -6.39
C THR A 45 -15.25 -1.75 -6.93
N CYS A 46 -16.51 -1.68 -6.50
CA CYS A 46 -17.44 -0.60 -6.85
C CYS A 46 -16.96 0.78 -6.37
N LEU A 47 -16.29 0.85 -5.22
CA LEU A 47 -15.65 2.08 -4.72
C LEU A 47 -14.37 2.46 -5.48
N GLY A 48 -13.89 1.62 -6.41
CA GLY A 48 -12.59 1.82 -7.07
C GLY A 48 -11.42 1.76 -6.08
N TYR A 49 -11.58 1.05 -4.96
CA TYR A 49 -10.54 0.96 -3.95
C TYR A 49 -9.32 0.22 -4.48
N MET A 50 -8.16 0.82 -4.26
CA MET A 50 -6.86 0.23 -4.57
C MET A 50 -6.04 0.12 -3.27
N PRO A 51 -5.53 -1.06 -2.91
CA PRO A 51 -4.74 -1.22 -1.68
C PRO A 51 -3.55 -0.25 -1.61
N GLY A 52 -3.40 0.42 -0.46
CA GLY A 52 -2.41 1.49 -0.26
C GLY A 52 -2.88 2.89 -0.64
N ASN A 53 -3.99 3.05 -1.37
CA ASN A 53 -4.60 4.35 -1.64
C ASN A 53 -5.35 4.87 -0.41
N ARG A 54 -4.84 5.94 0.21
CA ARG A 54 -5.41 6.53 1.43
C ARG A 54 -6.66 7.39 1.21
N VAL A 55 -7.13 7.58 -0.02
CA VAL A 55 -8.38 8.32 -0.29
C VAL A 55 -9.56 7.71 0.48
N VAL A 56 -9.56 6.39 0.69
CA VAL A 56 -10.60 5.71 1.49
C VAL A 56 -10.67 6.17 2.96
N GLU A 57 -9.58 6.70 3.51
CA GLU A 57 -9.54 7.25 4.87
C GLU A 57 -10.32 8.57 4.97
N SER A 58 -10.48 9.28 3.85
CA SER A 58 -11.19 10.57 3.74
C SER A 58 -12.62 10.46 3.22
N LEU A 59 -13.08 9.26 2.87
CA LEU A 59 -14.45 9.08 2.37
C LEU A 59 -15.47 9.44 3.44
N SER A 60 -16.49 10.19 3.04
CA SER A 60 -17.59 10.52 3.94
C SER A 60 -18.47 9.30 4.18
N ASN A 61 -19.30 9.35 5.22
CA ASN A 61 -20.26 8.27 5.49
C ASN A 61 -21.18 7.98 4.31
N ALA A 62 -21.57 9.00 3.55
CA ALA A 62 -22.43 8.82 2.38
C ALA A 62 -21.74 8.00 1.29
N ASP A 63 -20.44 8.20 1.06
CA ASP A 63 -19.70 7.57 -0.03
C ASP A 63 -19.59 6.05 0.15
N TRP A 64 -19.15 5.59 1.33
CA TRP A 64 -19.02 4.15 1.57
C TRP A 64 -20.36 3.48 1.89
N GLN A 65 -21.35 4.21 2.41
CA GLN A 65 -22.70 3.66 2.58
C GLN A 65 -23.44 3.47 1.26
N HIS A 66 -23.13 4.27 0.23
CA HIS A 66 -23.73 4.12 -1.09
C HIS A 66 -23.50 2.72 -1.69
N VAL A 67 -22.37 2.09 -1.39
CA VAL A 67 -22.09 0.68 -1.77
C VAL A 67 -22.56 -0.32 -0.72
N SER A 68 -23.42 0.07 0.22
CA SER A 68 -24.00 -0.81 1.25
C SER A 68 -22.97 -1.46 2.19
N PHE A 69 -21.89 -0.75 2.53
CA PHE A 69 -21.06 -1.15 3.66
C PHE A 69 -21.82 -0.95 4.97
N SER A 70 -21.74 -1.95 5.87
CA SER A 70 -22.11 -1.74 7.26
C SER A 70 -21.04 -0.92 7.96
N VAL A 71 -21.40 -0.18 9.02
CA VAL A 71 -20.45 0.58 9.85
C VAL A 71 -19.32 -0.33 10.36
N VAL A 72 -19.66 -1.55 10.76
CA VAL A 72 -18.69 -2.52 11.29
C VAL A 72 -17.75 -3.01 10.18
N SER A 73 -18.29 -3.42 9.03
CA SER A 73 -17.49 -3.87 7.88
C SER A 73 -16.54 -2.77 7.40
N TRP A 74 -17.01 -1.52 7.33
CA TRP A 74 -16.19 -0.38 6.92
C TRP A 74 -15.03 -0.11 7.88
N ARG A 75 -15.31 -0.09 9.20
CA ARG A 75 -14.28 0.11 10.22
C ARG A 75 -13.25 -1.03 10.22
N THR A 76 -13.70 -2.27 10.11
CA THR A 76 -12.82 -3.44 10.02
C THR A 76 -11.92 -3.34 8.78
N PHE A 77 -12.49 -3.00 7.63
CA PHE A 77 -11.73 -2.73 6.41
C PHE A 77 -10.65 -1.66 6.61
N LEU A 78 -10.97 -0.51 7.20
CA LEU A 78 -10.00 0.57 7.45
C LEU A 78 -8.85 0.12 8.36
N ILE A 79 -9.11 -0.71 9.38
CA ILE A 79 -8.07 -1.28 10.23
C ILE A 79 -7.09 -2.12 9.41
N HIS A 80 -7.58 -2.95 8.50
CA HIS A 80 -6.76 -3.76 7.60
C HIS A 80 -5.98 -2.89 6.60
N HIS A 81 -6.62 -1.87 6.03
CA HIS A 81 -5.96 -0.89 5.16
C HIS A 81 -4.81 -0.19 5.88
N HIS A 82 -5.01 0.30 7.11
CA HIS A 82 -3.95 0.93 7.89
C HIS A 82 -2.79 -0.02 8.20
N LYS A 83 -3.07 -1.30 8.48
CA LYS A 83 -2.02 -2.31 8.68
C LYS A 83 -1.18 -2.50 7.41
N LEU A 84 -1.84 -2.59 6.25
CA LEU A 84 -1.17 -2.65 4.96
C LEU A 84 -0.31 -1.40 4.72
N CYS A 85 -0.89 -0.21 4.85
CA CYS A 85 -0.18 1.06 4.66
C CYS A 85 1.07 1.17 5.55
N LYS A 86 0.98 0.75 6.82
CA LYS A 86 2.13 0.71 7.73
C LYS A 86 3.19 -0.29 7.29
N ALA A 87 2.79 -1.44 6.75
CA ALA A 87 3.72 -2.47 6.30
C ALA A 87 4.44 -2.07 5.00
N ILE A 88 3.72 -1.41 4.07
CA ILE A 88 4.29 -0.80 2.85
C ILE A 88 5.34 0.25 3.21
N VAL A 89 5.02 1.19 4.12
CA VAL A 89 5.95 2.25 4.55
C VAL A 89 7.22 1.67 5.19
N ARG A 90 7.12 0.54 5.90
CA ARG A 90 8.27 -0.11 6.53
C ARG A 90 9.07 -1.01 5.58
N GLY A 91 8.71 -1.10 4.29
CA GLY A 91 9.32 -2.04 3.34
C GLY A 91 9.19 -3.50 3.78
N SER A 92 8.20 -3.80 4.64
CA SER A 92 8.09 -5.10 5.30
C SER A 92 7.12 -6.00 4.54
N LYS A 93 7.56 -7.19 4.14
CA LYS A 93 6.69 -8.28 3.64
C LYS A 93 5.75 -8.88 4.70
N SER A 94 5.73 -8.30 5.90
CA SER A 94 4.99 -8.79 7.07
C SER A 94 3.46 -8.67 6.96
N TRP A 95 2.93 -8.24 5.80
CA TRP A 95 1.50 -8.21 5.50
C TRP A 95 1.05 -9.38 4.62
N GLU A 96 1.97 -10.23 4.14
CA GLU A 96 1.68 -11.37 3.25
C GLU A 96 1.39 -12.69 3.98
#